data_AF-A0A1G1APR9-F1
#
_entry.id   AF-A0A1G1APR9-F1
#
_cell.length_a   1.000
_cell.length_b   1.000
_cell.length_c   1.000
_cell.angle_alpha   90.00
_cell.angle_beta   90.00
_cell.angle_gamma   90.00
#
_symmetry.space_group_name_H-M   'P 1'
#
loop_
_entity.id
_entity.type
_entity.pdbx_description
1 polymer ?
#
loop_
_entity_poly.entity_id
_entity_poly.type
_entity_poly.pdbx_seq_one_letter_code
_entity_poly.pdbx_strand_id
1 'polypeptide(L)'
;MDGKGYPRGLTREQMSVPARMMGIADIFEALTARDRPYKKAKTLSESLFILGKMKNDNHIDPDVFDLFIREKIYLDYAKQFLEPEQLDEVDESKIPGYAP
;
A
#
# COMPACT_ATOMS: atom_id res chain seq x y z
N MET A 1 6.33 -7.08 -8.11
CA MET A 1 7.36 -6.57 -9.05
C MET A 1 8.33 -7.63 -9.52
N ASP A 2 8.42 -8.73 -8.78
CA ASP A 2 9.34 -9.85 -8.95
C ASP A 2 8.93 -10.90 -10.02
N GLY A 3 7.92 -10.62 -10.84
CA GLY A 3 7.46 -11.55 -11.90
C GLY A 3 6.61 -12.73 -11.43
N LYS A 4 6.28 -12.85 -10.13
CA LYS A 4 5.45 -13.95 -9.61
C LYS A 4 3.94 -13.72 -9.71
N GLY A 5 3.53 -12.54 -10.19
CA GLY A 5 2.13 -12.16 -10.34
C GLY A 5 1.44 -12.83 -11.54
N TYR A 6 0.12 -12.77 -11.56
CA TYR A 6 -0.71 -13.34 -12.62
C TYR A 6 -1.28 -12.24 -13.54
N PRO A 7 -1.73 -12.57 -14.76
CA PRO A 7 -1.59 -13.86 -15.44
C PRO A 7 -0.28 -13.99 -16.23
N ARG A 8 0.45 -12.89 -16.46
CA ARG A 8 1.61 -12.83 -17.36
C ARG A 8 2.98 -12.86 -16.67
N GLY A 9 3.05 -12.85 -15.34
CA GLY A 9 4.34 -12.91 -14.62
C GLY A 9 5.29 -11.75 -14.93
N LEU A 10 4.77 -10.54 -15.15
CA LEU A 10 5.58 -9.40 -15.56
C LEU A 10 6.48 -8.89 -14.44
N THR A 11 7.73 -8.55 -14.77
CA THR A 11 8.63 -7.83 -13.86
C THR A 11 8.37 -6.33 -13.89
N ARG A 12 8.97 -5.62 -12.94
CA ARG A 12 8.90 -4.15 -12.80
C ARG A 12 9.11 -3.40 -14.11
N GLU A 13 10.14 -3.76 -14.86
CA GLU A 13 10.59 -3.06 -16.07
C GLU A 13 9.64 -3.30 -17.24
N GLN A 14 8.84 -4.37 -17.18
CA GLN A 14 7.84 -4.73 -18.18
C GLN A 14 6.47 -4.10 -17.91
N MET A 15 6.27 -3.50 -16.74
CA MET A 15 5.01 -2.86 -16.34
C MET A 15 5.07 -1.35 -16.56
N SER A 16 3.98 -0.78 -17.08
CA SER A 16 3.85 0.67 -17.19
C SER A 16 3.73 1.32 -15.80
N VAL A 17 4.13 2.60 -15.68
CA VAL A 17 4.02 3.34 -14.42
C VAL A 17 2.59 3.29 -13.85
N PRO A 18 1.50 3.52 -14.63
CA PRO A 18 0.14 3.40 -14.10
C PRO A 18 -0.19 2.01 -13.58
N ALA A 19 0.29 0.93 -14.21
CA ALA A 19 0.05 -0.43 -13.73
C ALA A 19 0.71 -0.68 -12.37
N ARG A 20 1.91 -0.10 -12.15
CA ARG A 20 2.63 -0.17 -10.87
C ARG A 20 1.92 0.63 -9.78
N MET A 21 1.38 1.81 -10.12
CA MET A 21 0.54 2.63 -9.23
C MET A 21 -0.74 1.91 -8.82
N MET A 22 -1.44 1.33 -9.80
CA MET A 22 -2.67 0.56 -9.55
C MET A 22 -2.42 -0.60 -8.57
N GLY A 23 -1.28 -1.28 -8.66
CA GLY A 23 -0.95 -2.36 -7.73
C GLY A 23 -0.90 -1.90 -6.27
N ILE A 24 -0.30 -0.73 -6.00
CA ILE A 24 -0.25 -0.18 -4.62
C ILE A 24 -1.65 0.27 -4.18
N ALA A 25 -2.39 0.96 -5.05
CA ALA A 25 -3.74 1.44 -4.74
C ALA A 25 -4.71 0.29 -4.40
N ASP A 26 -4.74 -0.76 -5.23
CA ASP A 26 -5.59 -1.94 -5.05
C ASP A 26 -5.28 -2.70 -3.75
N ILE A 27 -3.99 -2.88 -3.45
CA ILE A 27 -3.57 -3.53 -2.20
C ILE A 27 -3.96 -2.67 -0.99
N PHE A 28 -3.72 -1.36 -1.05
CA PHE A 28 -4.03 -0.44 0.06
C PHE A 28 -5.53 -0.39 0.33
N GLU A 29 -6.36 -0.28 -0.73
CA GLU A 29 -7.81 -0.34 -0.63
C GLU A 29 -8.25 -1.68 -0.02
N ALA A 30 -7.72 -2.81 -0.50
CA ALA A 30 -8.06 -4.13 0.02
C ALA A 30 -7.69 -4.34 1.50
N LEU A 31 -6.61 -3.70 1.99
CA LEU A 31 -6.21 -3.75 3.40
C LEU A 31 -7.14 -2.92 4.30
N THR A 32 -7.59 -1.78 3.79
CA THR A 32 -8.41 -0.81 4.53
C THR A 32 -9.91 -0.99 4.36
N ALA A 33 -10.34 -1.85 3.42
CA ALA A 33 -11.73 -2.15 3.16
C ALA A 33 -12.45 -2.78 4.36
N ARG A 34 -13.65 -2.27 4.65
CA ARG A 34 -14.52 -2.69 5.76
C ARG A 34 -15.47 -3.83 5.39
N ASP A 35 -15.74 -4.01 4.11
CA ASP A 35 -16.85 -4.80 3.57
C ASP A 35 -16.67 -6.32 3.67
N ARG A 36 -15.55 -6.80 4.23
CA ARG A 36 -15.32 -8.24 4.38
C ARG A 36 -16.00 -8.77 5.65
N PRO A 37 -17.06 -9.61 5.55
CA PRO A 37 -17.88 -10.04 6.70
C PRO A 37 -17.11 -10.74 7.84
N TYR A 38 -15.91 -11.22 7.54
CA TYR A 38 -15.09 -12.02 8.44
C TYR A 38 -13.79 -11.34 8.89
N LYS A 39 -13.56 -10.08 8.51
CA LYS A 39 -12.29 -9.41 8.79
C LYS A 39 -12.52 -7.95 9.15
N LYS A 40 -12.10 -7.56 10.35
CA LYS A 40 -12.06 -6.14 10.72
C LYS A 40 -11.12 -5.41 9.77
N ALA A 41 -11.55 -4.24 9.31
CA ALA A 41 -10.74 -3.34 8.52
C ALA A 41 -9.46 -3.00 9.31
N LYS A 42 -8.33 -2.94 8.61
CA LYS A 42 -7.06 -2.58 9.24
C LYS A 42 -7.01 -1.08 9.52
N THR A 43 -6.23 -0.72 10.54
CA THR A 43 -5.92 0.69 10.77
C THR A 43 -4.95 1.20 9.70
N LEU A 44 -4.80 2.52 9.64
CA LEU A 44 -3.92 3.17 8.68
C LEU A 44 -2.46 2.75 8.91
N SER A 45 -1.98 2.80 10.16
CA SER A 45 -0.62 2.40 10.50
C SER A 45 -0.34 0.92 10.18
N GLU A 46 -1.30 0.02 10.46
CA GLU A 46 -1.16 -1.41 10.16
C GLU A 46 -1.08 -1.66 8.64
N SER A 47 -1.90 -0.95 7.87
CA SER A 47 -1.93 -1.09 6.41
C SER A 47 -0.62 -0.64 5.77
N LEU A 48 -0.07 0.49 6.23
CA LEU A 48 1.22 1.01 5.76
C LEU A 48 2.39 0.11 6.17
N PHE A 49 2.35 -0.46 7.38
CA PHE A 49 3.34 -1.42 7.82
C PHE A 49 3.37 -2.68 6.94
N ILE A 50 2.20 -3.21 6.57
CA ILE A 50 2.08 -4.36 5.66
C ILE A 50 2.62 -4.00 4.27
N LEU A 51 2.25 -2.85 3.72
CA LEU A 51 2.78 -2.39 2.42
C LEU A 51 4.30 -2.24 2.45
N GLY A 52 4.86 -1.69 3.54
CA GLY A 52 6.30 -1.61 3.72
C GLY A 52 7.01 -2.97 3.70
N LYS A 53 6.41 -4.00 4.31
CA LYS A 53 6.91 -5.38 4.16
C LYS A 53 6.83 -5.87 2.72
N MET A 54 5.71 -5.61 2.04
CA MET A 54 5.54 -5.97 0.63
C MET A 54 6.54 -5.28 -0.29
N LYS A 55 6.98 -4.05 0.04
CA LYS A 55 8.10 -3.38 -0.65
C LYS A 55 9.39 -4.18 -0.49
N ASN A 56 9.75 -4.53 0.75
CA ASN A 56 10.97 -5.31 1.02
C ASN A 56 10.97 -6.67 0.31
N ASP A 57 9.80 -7.30 0.21
CA ASP A 57 9.62 -8.58 -0.48
C ASP A 57 9.50 -8.44 -2.02
N ASN A 58 9.69 -7.23 -2.57
CA ASN A 58 9.55 -6.92 -4.01
C ASN A 58 8.16 -7.23 -4.61
N HIS A 59 7.12 -7.25 -3.79
CA HIS A 59 5.74 -7.41 -4.28
C HIS A 59 5.22 -6.12 -4.94
N ILE A 60 5.59 -4.95 -4.42
CA ILE A 60 5.19 -3.63 -4.95
C ILE A 60 6.39 -2.82 -5.45
N ASP A 61 6.13 -1.75 -6.21
CA ASP A 61 7.19 -0.86 -6.72
C ASP A 61 7.76 0.01 -5.59
N PRO A 62 9.08 0.00 -5.36
CA PRO A 62 9.68 0.79 -4.29
C PRO A 62 9.55 2.31 -4.52
N ASP A 63 9.73 2.79 -5.75
CA ASP A 63 9.73 4.23 -6.04
C ASP A 63 8.32 4.81 -5.96
N VAL A 64 7.33 4.04 -6.44
CA VAL A 64 5.93 4.46 -6.33
C VAL A 64 5.45 4.40 -4.88
N PHE A 65 5.88 3.40 -4.11
CA PHE A 65 5.56 3.33 -2.69
C PHE A 65 6.17 4.52 -1.91
N ASP A 66 7.44 4.86 -2.18
CA ASP A 66 8.09 5.98 -1.50
C ASP A 66 7.42 7.31 -1.81
N LEU A 67 6.99 7.51 -3.07
CA LEU A 67 6.17 8.67 -3.43
C LEU A 67 4.83 8.67 -2.70
N PHE A 68 4.16 7.52 -2.62
CA PHE A 68 2.86 7.37 -1.95
C PHE A 68 2.91 7.74 -0.45
N ILE A 69 4.00 7.37 0.25
CA ILE A 69 4.22 7.75 1.65
C ILE A 69 4.63 9.21 1.77
N ARG A 70 5.66 9.65 1.04
CA ARG A 70 6.22 11.01 1.16
C ARG A 70 5.20 12.10 0.88
N GLU A 71 4.39 11.94 -0.17
CA GLU A 71 3.35 12.90 -0.55
C GLU A 71 2.06 12.71 0.27
N LYS A 72 2.04 11.77 1.23
CA LYS A 72 0.90 11.48 2.12
C LYS A 72 -0.41 11.20 1.39
N ILE A 73 -0.32 10.61 0.20
CA ILE A 73 -1.50 10.24 -0.61
C ILE A 73 -2.40 9.27 0.18
N TYR A 74 -1.81 8.38 0.97
CA TYR A 74 -2.54 7.48 1.87
C TYR A 74 -3.47 8.24 2.83
N LEU A 75 -3.02 9.40 3.34
CA LEU A 75 -3.74 10.16 4.35
C LEU A 75 -4.90 10.92 3.73
N ASP A 76 -4.71 11.45 2.52
CA ASP A 76 -5.76 12.15 1.78
C ASP A 76 -6.90 11.19 1.41
N TYR A 77 -6.55 9.97 0.98
CA TYR A 77 -7.54 8.89 0.79
C TYR A 77 -8.22 8.53 2.12
N ALA A 78 -7.42 8.32 3.18
CA ALA A 78 -7.93 7.88 4.47
C ALA A 78 -8.96 8.85 5.06
N LYS A 79 -8.68 10.16 5.00
CA LYS A 79 -9.60 11.21 5.46
C LYS A 79 -10.91 11.27 4.69
N GLN A 80 -10.91 10.84 3.43
CA GLN A 80 -12.10 10.89 2.57
C GLN A 80 -12.96 9.62 2.68
N PHE A 81 -12.34 8.46 2.87
CA PHE A 81 -13.00 7.17 2.66
C PHE A 81 -12.96 6.21 3.84
N LEU A 82 -12.06 6.40 4.83
CA LEU A 82 -11.97 5.50 5.97
C LEU A 82 -12.77 6.01 7.16
N GLU A 83 -13.22 5.05 7.98
CA GLU A 83 -13.94 5.34 9.21
C GLU A 83 -12.99 5.92 10.28
N PRO A 84 -13.48 6.77 11.19
CA PRO A 84 -12.66 7.40 12.23
C PRO A 84 -11.85 6.40 13.07
N GLU A 85 -12.36 5.20 13.31
CA GLU A 85 -11.69 4.17 14.09
C GLU A 85 -10.48 3.55 13.38
N GLN A 86 -10.35 3.75 12.07
CA GLN A 86 -9.21 3.30 11.28
C GLN A 86 -8.09 4.35 11.20
N LEU A 87 -8.38 5.61 11.54
CA LEU A 87 -7.47 6.75 11.43
C LEU A 87 -6.59 6.88 12.68
N ASP A 88 -5.70 5.92 12.88
CA ASP A 88 -4.67 5.99 13.92
C ASP A 88 -3.47 6.85 13.50
N GLU A 89 -2.66 7.25 14.48
CA GLU A 89 -1.44 8.04 14.24
C GLU A 89 -0.41 7.18 13.49
N VAL A 90 0.10 7.74 12.38
CA VAL A 90 1.12 7.08 11.55
C VAL A 90 2.50 7.64 11.90
N ASP A 91 3.33 6.77 12.47
CA ASP A 91 4.77 7.00 12.63
C ASP A 91 5.51 6.44 11.41
N GLU A 92 5.85 7.31 10.46
CA GLU A 92 6.50 6.91 9.20
C GLU A 92 7.85 6.22 9.41
N SER A 93 8.55 6.49 10.53
CA SER A 93 9.83 5.84 10.86
C SER A 93 9.69 4.34 11.16
N LYS A 94 8.47 3.87 11.45
CA LYS A 94 8.16 2.46 11.70
C LYS A 94 7.73 1.70 10.44
N ILE A 95 7.57 2.37 9.30
CA ILE A 95 7.18 1.75 8.05
C ILE A 95 8.38 0.96 7.49
N PRO A 96 8.30 -0.38 7.37
CA PRO A 96 9.43 -1.16 6.88
C PRO A 96 9.80 -0.77 5.45
N GLY A 97 11.10 -0.67 5.18
CA GLY A 97 11.59 -0.34 3.84
C GLY A 97 11.39 1.11 3.41
N TYR A 98 10.77 1.96 4.23
CA TYR A 98 10.71 3.41 4.00
C TYR A 98 11.75 4.13 4.87
N ALA A 99 12.48 5.05 4.27
CA ALA A 99 13.40 5.95 4.96
C ALA A 99 12.98 7.39 4.59
N PRO A 100 12.50 8.20 5.55
CA PRO A 100 12.05 9.57 5.31
C PRO A 100 13.14 10.51 4.79
#